data_AF-A0A850CAV9-F1
#
_entry.id   AF-A0A850CAV9-F1
#
_cell.length_a   1.000
_cell.length_b   1.000
_cell.length_c   1.000
_cell.angle_alpha   90.00
_cell.angle_beta   90.00
_cell.angle_gamma   90.00
#
_symmetry.space_group_name_H-M   'P 1'
#
loop_
_entity.id
_entity.type
_entity.pdbx_description
1 polymer ?
#
loop_
_entity_poly.entity_id
_entity_poly.type
_entity_poly.pdbx_seq_one_letter_code
_entity_poly.pdbx_strand_id
1 'polypeptide(L)'
;MRITAPNANYNGVGAGGVSFVDGVAELDTDKPAHRAALAYFRDAGYGIEGDEPVQPEGPPVQPDSREVGSEQTVGERLRDAAVDPQPEDFLPPTNAGEADPHGPLVVAPMVHASETGPIHPGDVHVDDPEQQQAQETALTEAVFVNGEDVTEATRAAAGEHDATKRPAQSAPKDEWVAFANHVDATAGVTEDHVEPSKLTKAQLIEQYGRD
;
A
#
# COMPACT_ATOMS: atom_id res chain seq x y z
N MET A 1 7.15 33.87 43.14
CA MET A 1 7.38 32.47 43.58
C MET A 1 7.93 31.76 42.38
N ARG A 2 9.13 31.18 42.51
CA ARG A 2 9.80 30.56 41.36
C ARG A 2 9.21 29.19 41.05
N ILE A 3 8.91 28.94 39.79
CA ILE A 3 8.46 27.65 39.25
C ILE A 3 9.47 27.17 38.21
N THR A 4 9.85 25.91 38.26
CA THR A 4 10.78 25.27 37.32
C THR A 4 10.06 24.13 36.60
N ALA A 5 10.08 24.15 35.27
CA ALA A 5 9.45 23.14 34.42
C ALA A 5 10.26 21.84 34.40
N PRO A 6 9.61 20.68 34.25
CA PRO A 6 10.31 19.40 34.04
C PRO A 6 11.21 19.39 32.81
N ASN A 7 10.88 20.19 31.79
CA ASN A 7 11.75 20.44 30.65
C ASN A 7 12.51 21.76 30.84
N ALA A 8 13.81 21.68 31.12
CA ALA A 8 14.68 22.83 31.35
C ALA A 8 14.80 23.78 30.14
N ASN A 9 14.44 23.35 28.93
CA ASN A 9 14.49 24.16 27.72
C ASN A 9 13.11 24.75 27.34
N TYR A 10 12.09 24.58 28.19
CA TYR A 10 10.74 25.01 27.87
C TYR A 10 10.63 26.55 27.84
N ASN A 11 10.15 27.07 26.71
CA ASN A 11 9.90 28.49 26.49
C ASN A 11 8.46 28.64 25.99
N GLY A 12 7.62 29.38 26.72
CA GLY A 12 6.21 29.50 26.35
C GLY A 12 5.29 29.94 27.48
N VAL A 13 4.00 29.99 27.19
CA VAL A 13 2.95 30.34 28.16
C VAL A 13 2.34 29.06 28.73
N GLY A 14 2.50 28.86 30.04
CA GLY A 14 1.92 27.76 30.80
C GLY A 14 0.55 28.09 31.39
N ALA A 15 0.10 27.20 32.29
CA ALA A 15 -1.18 27.36 32.98
C ALA A 15 -1.29 28.71 33.71
N GLY A 16 -2.48 29.31 33.70
CA GLY A 16 -2.73 30.61 34.34
C GLY A 16 -2.06 31.81 33.66
N GLY A 17 -1.50 31.65 32.44
CA GLY A 17 -0.82 32.72 31.72
C GLY A 17 0.64 32.94 32.15
N VAL A 18 1.21 32.00 32.90
CA VAL A 18 2.58 32.09 33.42
C VAL A 18 3.58 31.91 32.27
N SER A 19 4.45 32.90 32.06
CA SER A 19 5.46 32.85 31.00
C SER A 19 6.74 32.20 31.49
N PHE A 20 7.16 31.13 30.82
CA PHE A 20 8.40 30.42 31.06
C PHE A 20 9.48 30.87 30.08
N VAL A 21 10.68 31.08 30.60
CA VAL A 21 11.91 31.30 29.84
C VAL A 21 12.96 30.32 30.38
N ASP A 22 13.49 29.49 29.49
CA ASP A 22 14.47 28.43 29.82
C ASP A 22 14.03 27.58 31.02
N GLY A 23 12.78 27.12 30.96
CA GLY A 23 12.19 26.25 31.97
C GLY A 23 11.89 26.95 33.29
N VAL A 24 12.12 28.25 33.44
CA VAL A 24 11.88 28.98 34.69
C VAL A 24 10.80 30.04 34.51
N ALA A 25 9.90 30.16 35.48
CA ALA A 25 8.90 31.22 35.52
C ALA A 25 8.74 31.79 36.93
N GLU A 26 8.26 33.03 36.99
CA GLU A 26 7.83 33.68 38.24
C GLU A 26 6.30 33.68 38.34
N LEU A 27 5.81 33.02 39.39
CA LEU A 27 4.42 32.96 39.77
C LEU A 27 4.10 34.06 40.80
N ASP A 28 3.31 35.04 40.37
CA ASP A 28 2.67 36.04 41.21
C ASP A 28 1.39 35.50 41.88
N THR A 29 1.43 35.17 43.17
CA THR A 29 0.31 34.57 43.93
C THR A 29 -0.82 35.54 44.26
N ASP A 30 -0.63 36.84 44.05
CA ASP A 30 -1.67 37.85 44.24
C ASP A 30 -2.66 37.85 43.07
N LYS A 31 -2.25 37.34 41.90
CA LYS A 31 -3.12 37.13 40.74
C LYS A 31 -3.98 35.86 40.92
N PRO A 32 -5.32 35.94 40.81
CA PRO A 32 -6.20 34.78 40.93
C PRO A 32 -5.86 33.64 39.96
N ALA A 33 -5.51 33.97 38.72
CA ALA A 33 -5.16 32.99 37.68
C ALA A 33 -3.91 32.18 38.03
N HIS A 34 -2.89 32.83 38.60
CA HIS A 34 -1.66 32.18 39.04
C HIS A 34 -1.88 31.31 40.27
N ARG A 35 -2.69 31.79 41.23
CA ARG A 35 -3.06 31.01 42.42
C ARG A 35 -3.82 29.73 42.06
N ALA A 36 -4.71 29.80 41.07
CA ALA A 36 -5.42 28.63 40.54
C ALA A 36 -4.47 27.66 39.82
N ALA A 37 -3.46 28.17 39.11
CA ALA A 37 -2.48 27.35 38.39
C ALA A 37 -1.49 26.62 39.31
N LEU A 38 -1.35 27.02 40.57
CA LEU A 38 -0.41 26.41 41.51
C LEU A 38 -0.69 24.92 41.75
N ALA A 39 -1.96 24.52 41.82
CA ALA A 39 -2.34 23.10 41.98
C ALA A 39 -1.90 22.28 40.76
N TYR A 40 -2.13 22.80 39.56
CA TYR A 40 -1.66 22.17 38.32
C TYR A 40 -0.14 21.98 38.30
N PHE A 41 0.64 23.00 38.68
CA PHE A 41 2.10 22.88 38.67
C PHE A 41 2.61 21.83 39.67
N ARG A 42 1.96 21.68 40.84
CA ARG A 42 2.26 20.61 41.80
C ARG A 42 1.98 19.23 41.21
N ASP A 43 0.78 19.05 40.67
CA ASP A 43 0.33 17.74 40.17
C ASP A 43 1.09 17.33 38.89
N ALA A 44 1.51 18.30 38.08
CA ALA A 44 2.29 18.09 36.87
C ALA A 44 3.81 17.95 37.12
N GLY A 45 4.25 17.91 38.38
CA GLY A 45 5.65 17.65 38.73
C GLY A 45 6.61 18.82 38.52
N TYR A 46 6.12 20.07 38.46
CA TYR A 46 6.99 21.24 38.39
C TYR A 46 7.70 21.45 39.74
N GLY A 47 8.94 21.93 39.68
CA GLY A 47 9.69 22.35 40.85
C GLY A 47 9.12 23.67 41.38
N ILE A 48 8.85 23.76 42.68
CA ILE A 48 8.27 24.94 43.32
C ILE A 48 9.26 25.46 44.36
N GLU A 49 9.55 26.76 44.34
CA GLU A 49 10.46 27.41 45.32
C GLU A 49 11.86 26.78 45.43
N GLY A 50 12.34 26.18 44.34
CA GLY A 50 13.67 25.57 44.29
C GLY A 50 13.67 24.05 44.48
N ASP A 51 12.51 23.44 44.68
CA ASP A 51 12.37 21.98 44.57
C ASP A 51 12.73 21.51 43.14
N GLU A 52 13.32 20.33 43.05
CA GLU A 52 13.69 19.72 41.79
C GLU A 52 12.43 19.24 41.06
N PRO A 53 12.20 19.62 39.79
CA PRO A 53 11.03 19.16 39.07
C PRO A 53 11.12 17.64 38.88
N VAL A 54 9.99 16.96 39.07
CA VAL A 54 9.89 15.54 38.75
C VAL A 54 9.82 15.45 37.23
N GLN A 55 10.92 15.00 36.63
CA GLN A 55 10.91 14.66 35.23
C GLN A 55 9.91 13.51 35.06
N PRO A 56 8.88 13.65 34.20
CA PRO A 56 8.04 12.51 33.90
C PRO A 56 8.96 11.41 33.39
N GLU A 57 8.87 10.23 34.02
CA GLU A 57 9.45 9.02 33.43
C GLU A 57 8.97 9.00 31.97
N GLY A 58 9.87 8.63 31.05
CA GLY A 58 9.56 8.62 29.62
C GLY A 58 8.24 7.91 29.33
N PRO A 59 7.67 8.10 28.11
CA PRO A 59 6.43 7.44 27.75
C PRO A 59 6.48 5.97 28.19
N PRO A 60 5.43 5.46 28.84
CA PRO A 60 5.44 4.11 29.38
C PRO A 60 5.87 3.16 28.27
N VAL A 61 6.82 2.27 28.58
CA VAL A 61 7.17 1.19 27.65
C VAL A 61 5.88 0.43 27.39
N GLN A 62 5.42 0.43 26.15
CA GLN A 62 4.22 -0.31 25.80
C GLN A 62 4.49 -1.78 26.09
N PRO A 63 3.61 -2.46 26.85
CA PRO A 63 3.78 -3.87 27.11
C PRO A 63 3.72 -4.62 25.79
N ASP A 64 4.58 -5.62 25.64
CA ASP A 64 4.55 -6.47 24.46
C ASP A 64 3.20 -7.19 24.39
N SER A 65 2.53 -7.11 23.25
CA SER A 65 1.23 -7.74 23.04
C SER A 65 1.23 -9.27 23.28
N ARG A 66 2.40 -9.91 23.26
CA ARG A 66 2.57 -11.34 23.57
C ARG A 66 2.46 -11.65 25.06
N GLU A 67 2.71 -10.67 25.92
CA GLU A 67 2.70 -10.80 27.38
C GLU A 67 1.28 -10.58 27.95
N VAL A 68 0.37 -11.52 27.64
CA VAL A 68 -0.94 -11.56 28.30
C VAL A 68 -0.74 -12.03 29.73
N GLY A 69 -1.07 -11.17 30.70
CA GLY A 69 -0.79 -11.41 32.12
C GLY A 69 -1.41 -12.71 32.64
N SER A 70 -0.57 -13.72 32.91
CA SER A 70 -0.73 -14.92 33.76
C SER A 70 -2.04 -15.74 33.80
N GLU A 71 -3.10 -15.38 33.09
CA GLU A 71 -4.36 -16.12 33.11
C GLU A 71 -4.33 -17.28 32.12
N GLN A 72 -3.88 -18.42 32.63
CA GLN A 72 -4.15 -19.79 32.21
C GLN A 72 -4.50 -19.98 30.72
N THR A 73 -3.48 -20.19 29.89
CA THR A 73 -3.65 -20.65 28.51
C THR A 73 -4.32 -22.04 28.51
N VAL A 74 -5.50 -22.15 27.90
CA VAL A 74 -6.20 -23.43 27.73
C VAL A 74 -5.93 -23.96 26.32
N GLY A 75 -5.33 -25.15 26.23
CA GLY A 75 -4.94 -25.78 24.96
C GLY A 75 -3.48 -25.50 24.55
N GLU A 76 -3.09 -26.02 23.39
CA GLU A 76 -1.79 -25.70 22.78
C GLU A 76 -1.85 -24.32 22.11
N ARG A 77 -0.79 -23.52 22.26
CA ARG A 77 -0.71 -22.20 21.62
C ARG A 77 -0.74 -22.42 20.10
N LEU A 78 -1.75 -21.86 19.42
CA LEU A 78 -1.78 -21.87 17.96
C LEU A 78 -0.49 -21.20 17.47
N ARG A 79 0.27 -21.88 16.60
CA ARG A 79 1.47 -21.29 16.00
C ARG A 79 1.03 -20.19 15.03
N ASP A 80 1.51 -18.97 15.28
CA ASP A 80 1.27 -17.81 14.42
C ASP A 80 2.60 -17.35 13.84
N ALA A 81 2.72 -17.33 12.51
CA ALA A 81 3.94 -16.92 11.81
C ALA A 81 4.31 -15.45 12.07
N ALA A 82 3.36 -14.61 12.50
CA ALA A 82 3.65 -13.25 12.94
C ALA A 82 4.38 -13.21 14.31
N VAL A 83 4.26 -14.28 15.10
CA VAL A 83 4.79 -14.39 16.46
C VAL A 83 6.01 -15.33 16.54
N ASP A 84 6.03 -16.40 15.74
CA ASP A 84 7.10 -17.40 15.68
C ASP A 84 7.30 -17.85 14.22
N PRO A 85 7.98 -17.03 13.40
CA PRO A 85 8.18 -17.34 11.99
C PRO A 85 9.14 -18.51 11.81
N GLN A 86 8.78 -19.43 10.93
CA GLN A 86 9.59 -20.54 10.48
C GLN A 86 10.01 -20.36 9.01
N PRO A 87 11.11 -20.98 8.57
CA PRO A 87 11.56 -20.88 7.17
C PRO A 87 10.51 -21.30 6.14
N GLU A 88 9.58 -22.20 6.50
CA GLU A 88 8.51 -22.70 5.64
C GLU A 88 7.27 -21.79 5.62
N ASP A 89 7.23 -20.72 6.42
CA ASP A 89 6.12 -19.79 6.42
C ASP A 89 6.09 -18.94 5.16
N PHE A 90 4.91 -18.81 4.56
CA PHE A 90 4.74 -18.02 3.36
C PHE A 90 4.73 -16.53 3.71
N LEU A 91 5.85 -15.86 3.40
CA LEU A 91 6.01 -14.41 3.54
C LEU A 91 5.61 -13.88 4.95
N PRO A 92 6.23 -14.38 6.03
CA PRO A 92 5.96 -13.84 7.35
C PRO A 92 6.29 -12.33 7.39
N PRO A 93 5.63 -11.56 8.28
CA PRO A 93 6.00 -10.17 8.50
C PRO A 93 7.49 -9.99 8.70
N THR A 94 8.06 -8.96 8.10
CA THR A 94 9.44 -8.58 8.40
C THR A 94 9.55 -8.24 9.88
N ASN A 95 10.61 -8.75 10.51
CA ASN A 95 10.86 -8.62 11.94
C ASN A 95 9.85 -9.36 12.86
N ALA A 96 9.07 -10.30 12.30
CA ALA A 96 8.21 -11.19 13.08
C ALA A 96 9.03 -11.98 14.13
N GLY A 97 8.41 -12.24 15.29
CA GLY A 97 9.03 -12.94 16.43
C GLY A 97 10.06 -12.14 17.24
N GLU A 98 10.76 -11.19 16.62
CA GLU A 98 11.72 -10.32 17.30
C GLU A 98 11.06 -9.08 17.91
N ALA A 99 10.19 -8.40 17.17
CA ALA A 99 9.45 -7.23 17.62
C ALA A 99 8.01 -7.54 18.05
N ASP A 100 7.35 -6.61 18.76
CA ASP A 100 5.93 -6.73 19.10
C ASP A 100 5.12 -6.91 17.80
N PRO A 101 4.34 -8.00 17.66
CA PRO A 101 3.57 -8.30 16.44
C PRO A 101 2.56 -7.21 16.06
N HIS A 102 2.17 -6.34 16.99
CA HIS A 102 1.31 -5.18 16.76
C HIS A 102 2.07 -3.83 16.81
N GLY A 103 3.38 -3.87 16.99
CA GLY A 103 4.26 -2.70 17.02
C GLY A 103 4.61 -2.17 15.62
N PRO A 104 5.07 -0.91 15.53
CA PRO A 104 5.40 -0.27 14.25
C PRO A 104 6.64 -0.86 13.56
N LEU A 105 7.36 -1.77 14.24
CA LEU A 105 8.58 -2.40 13.74
C LEU A 105 8.32 -3.75 13.06
N VAL A 106 7.08 -4.26 13.11
CA VAL A 106 6.66 -5.45 12.37
C VAL A 106 5.88 -4.99 11.16
N VAL A 107 6.44 -5.24 9.97
CA VAL A 107 5.82 -4.82 8.71
C VAL A 107 5.44 -6.07 7.93
N ALA A 108 4.13 -6.25 7.69
CA ALA A 108 3.66 -7.26 6.77
C ALA A 108 4.22 -6.94 5.37
N PRO A 109 5.01 -7.84 4.75
CA PRO A 109 5.30 -7.71 3.34
C PRO A 109 3.93 -7.68 2.66
N MET A 110 3.67 -6.61 1.90
CA MET A 110 2.38 -6.42 1.24
C MET A 110 1.91 -7.74 0.63
N VAL A 111 0.66 -8.15 0.89
CA VAL A 111 0.03 -9.37 0.31
C VAL A 111 -0.15 -9.25 -1.22
N HIS A 112 0.45 -8.23 -1.81
CA HIS A 112 0.42 -7.91 -3.22
C HIS A 112 1.87 -7.71 -3.63
N ALA A 113 2.35 -8.62 -4.49
CA ALA A 113 3.34 -8.29 -5.50
C ALA A 113 3.08 -6.85 -5.94
N SER A 114 4.01 -5.93 -5.65
CA SER A 114 3.76 -4.49 -5.70
C SER A 114 3.58 -3.94 -7.12
N GLU A 115 3.50 -4.81 -8.11
CA GLU A 115 3.27 -4.48 -9.50
C GLU A 115 2.16 -5.39 -10.03
N THR A 116 1.21 -4.80 -10.74
CA THR A 116 0.22 -5.55 -11.51
C THR A 116 0.99 -6.48 -12.43
N GLY A 117 0.91 -7.79 -12.17
CA GLY A 117 1.61 -8.76 -13.01
C GLY A 117 1.17 -8.65 -14.46
N PRO A 118 2.04 -9.05 -15.41
CA PRO A 118 1.71 -8.94 -16.81
C PRO A 118 0.50 -9.82 -17.13
N ILE A 119 -0.39 -9.29 -17.96
CA ILE A 119 -1.50 -10.04 -18.53
C ILE A 119 -1.09 -10.32 -19.97
N HIS A 120 -1.16 -11.57 -20.42
CA HIS A 120 -1.01 -11.89 -21.83
C HIS A 120 -2.36 -11.69 -22.54
N PRO A 121 -2.61 -10.58 -23.26
CA PRO A 121 -3.82 -10.44 -24.06
C PRO A 121 -3.75 -11.41 -25.26
N GLY A 122 -4.87 -12.03 -25.63
CA GLY A 122 -4.92 -12.91 -26.81
C GLY A 122 -5.93 -14.05 -26.69
N ASP A 123 -5.85 -14.98 -27.64
CA ASP A 123 -6.65 -16.20 -27.66
C ASP A 123 -6.30 -17.08 -26.44
N VAL A 124 -7.33 -17.59 -25.77
CA VAL A 124 -7.19 -18.61 -24.72
C VAL A 124 -7.17 -19.97 -25.40
N HIS A 125 -6.08 -20.71 -25.29
CA HIS A 125 -5.88 -22.00 -25.96
C HIS A 125 -6.52 -23.14 -25.15
N VAL A 126 -7.86 -23.24 -25.20
CA VAL A 126 -8.62 -24.25 -24.42
C VAL A 126 -8.23 -25.70 -24.78
N ASP A 127 -7.91 -25.95 -26.05
CA ASP A 127 -7.53 -27.28 -26.55
C ASP A 127 -6.03 -27.57 -26.41
N ASP A 128 -5.22 -26.58 -26.04
CA ASP A 128 -3.77 -26.69 -25.81
C ASP A 128 -3.31 -25.84 -24.61
N PRO A 129 -3.60 -26.29 -23.38
CA PRO A 129 -3.23 -25.55 -22.17
C PRO A 129 -1.72 -25.46 -21.97
N GLU A 130 -0.92 -26.37 -22.56
CA GLU A 130 0.54 -26.32 -22.47
C GLU A 130 1.09 -25.13 -23.26
N GLN A 131 0.53 -24.85 -24.44
CA GLN A 131 0.86 -23.65 -25.21
C GLN A 131 0.59 -22.37 -24.42
N GLN A 132 -0.58 -22.27 -23.79
CA GLN A 132 -0.95 -21.10 -22.97
C GLN A 132 -0.03 -20.96 -21.75
N GLN A 133 0.23 -22.07 -21.03
CA GLN A 133 1.15 -22.07 -19.90
C GLN A 133 2.55 -21.61 -20.31
N ALA A 134 3.05 -22.05 -21.47
CA ALA A 134 4.37 -21.65 -21.96
C ALA A 134 4.43 -20.14 -22.28
N GLN A 135 3.39 -19.59 -22.91
CA GLN A 135 3.29 -18.16 -23.22
C GLN A 135 3.20 -17.29 -21.96
N GLU A 136 2.35 -17.65 -21.01
CA GLU A 136 2.20 -16.92 -19.74
C GLU A 136 3.48 -17.01 -18.89
N THR A 137 4.13 -18.18 -18.87
CA THR A 137 5.43 -18.36 -18.17
C THR A 137 6.52 -17.49 -18.79
N ALA A 138 6.62 -17.47 -20.13
CA ALA A 138 7.61 -16.65 -20.82
C ALA A 138 7.41 -15.15 -20.56
N LEU A 139 6.15 -14.67 -20.58
CA LEU A 139 5.83 -13.27 -20.28
C LEU A 139 6.14 -12.92 -18.80
N THR A 140 5.86 -13.84 -17.89
CA THR A 140 6.17 -13.71 -16.46
C THR A 140 7.68 -13.62 -16.23
N GLU A 141 8.47 -14.47 -16.89
CA GLU A 141 9.93 -14.43 -16.82
C GLU A 141 10.50 -13.13 -17.39
N ALA A 142 9.99 -12.65 -18.52
CA ALA A 142 10.43 -11.39 -19.13
C ALA A 142 10.26 -10.20 -18.17
N VAL A 143 9.10 -10.08 -17.53
CA VAL A 143 8.81 -8.96 -16.62
C VAL A 143 9.50 -9.13 -15.27
N PHE A 144 9.28 -10.25 -14.60
CA PHE A 144 9.70 -10.38 -13.20
C PHE A 144 11.12 -10.89 -13.00
N VAL A 145 11.67 -11.64 -13.96
CA VAL A 145 13.04 -12.18 -13.87
C VAL A 145 14.00 -11.28 -14.64
N ASN A 146 13.63 -10.86 -15.85
CA ASN A 146 14.52 -10.06 -16.71
C ASN A 146 14.33 -8.54 -16.53
N GLY A 147 13.28 -8.11 -15.81
CA GLY A 147 13.02 -6.70 -15.51
C GLY A 147 12.60 -5.88 -16.74
N GLU A 148 11.98 -6.51 -17.73
CA GLU A 148 11.44 -5.81 -18.90
C GLU A 148 10.23 -4.95 -18.53
N ASP A 149 10.03 -3.83 -19.25
CA ASP A 149 8.85 -3.00 -19.06
C ASP A 149 7.58 -3.79 -19.40
N VAL A 150 6.61 -3.79 -18.48
CA VAL A 150 5.36 -4.55 -18.61
C VAL A 150 4.65 -4.24 -19.92
N THR A 151 4.65 -2.98 -20.37
CA THR A 151 3.96 -2.55 -21.59
C THR A 151 4.65 -3.09 -22.83
N GLU A 152 5.98 -3.10 -22.85
CA GLU A 152 6.77 -3.61 -23.97
C GLU A 152 6.72 -5.13 -24.07
N ALA A 153 6.91 -5.83 -22.95
CA ALA A 153 6.83 -7.29 -22.89
C ALA A 153 5.43 -7.80 -23.27
N THR A 154 4.38 -7.15 -22.76
CA THR A 154 2.99 -7.50 -23.11
C THR A 154 2.69 -7.27 -24.59
N ARG A 155 3.21 -6.19 -25.19
CA ARG A 155 3.04 -5.92 -26.62
C ARG A 155 3.77 -6.94 -27.48
N ALA A 156 4.97 -7.35 -27.08
CA ALA A 156 5.74 -8.37 -27.80
C ALA A 156 5.07 -9.75 -27.74
N ALA A 157 4.46 -10.09 -26.60
CA ALA A 157 3.79 -11.37 -26.39
C ALA A 157 2.44 -11.48 -27.12
N ALA A 158 1.75 -10.37 -27.38
CA ALA A 158 0.45 -10.36 -28.07
C ALA A 158 0.45 -10.99 -29.49
N GLY A 159 1.63 -11.20 -30.09
CA GLY A 159 1.77 -11.90 -31.37
C GLY A 159 1.20 -11.15 -32.59
N GLU A 160 1.34 -11.72 -33.78
CA GLU A 160 0.60 -11.25 -34.96
C GLU A 160 -0.85 -11.73 -34.88
N HIS A 161 -1.79 -10.79 -34.87
CA HIS A 161 -3.21 -11.10 -34.90
C HIS A 161 -3.59 -11.73 -36.25
N ASP A 162 -4.21 -12.92 -36.21
CA ASP A 162 -4.77 -13.57 -37.39
C ASP A 162 -5.94 -12.75 -37.93
N ALA A 163 -5.74 -12.03 -39.03
CA ALA A 163 -6.76 -11.19 -39.67
C ALA A 163 -8.00 -11.97 -40.15
N THR A 164 -7.96 -13.30 -40.15
CA THR A 164 -9.13 -14.14 -40.43
C THR A 164 -10.02 -14.36 -39.21
N LYS A 165 -9.49 -14.16 -38.01
CA LYS A 165 -10.22 -14.26 -36.75
C LYS A 165 -10.73 -12.89 -36.32
N ARG A 166 -11.85 -12.91 -35.61
CA ARG A 166 -12.44 -11.70 -35.05
C ARG A 166 -11.58 -11.18 -33.89
N PRO A 167 -11.12 -9.91 -33.91
CA PRO A 167 -10.35 -9.34 -32.82
C PRO A 167 -11.14 -9.17 -31.53
N ALA A 168 -10.45 -9.15 -30.39
CA ALA A 168 -11.03 -8.77 -29.11
C ALA A 168 -11.55 -7.32 -29.14
N GLN A 169 -12.58 -7.00 -28.37
CA GLN A 169 -13.08 -5.61 -28.29
C GLN A 169 -12.04 -4.63 -27.74
N SER A 170 -11.08 -5.11 -26.94
CA SER A 170 -9.94 -4.32 -26.46
C SER A 170 -8.86 -4.09 -27.52
N ALA A 171 -8.83 -4.87 -28.61
CA ALA A 171 -7.80 -4.81 -29.66
C ALA A 171 -7.67 -3.42 -30.30
N PRO A 172 -6.47 -3.01 -30.75
CA PRO A 172 -6.25 -1.71 -31.39
C PRO A 172 -7.02 -1.60 -32.73
N LYS A 173 -7.18 -0.36 -33.22
CA LYS A 173 -8.03 -0.07 -34.40
C LYS A 173 -7.53 -0.79 -35.67
N ASP A 174 -6.22 -0.84 -35.85
CA ASP A 174 -5.55 -1.46 -36.99
C ASP A 174 -5.85 -2.96 -37.12
N GLU A 175 -5.90 -3.71 -36.02
CA GLU A 175 -6.35 -5.11 -36.03
C GLU A 175 -7.80 -5.25 -36.51
N TRP A 176 -8.69 -4.37 -36.04
CA TRP A 176 -10.08 -4.31 -36.51
C TRP A 176 -10.20 -3.94 -37.99
N VAL A 177 -9.32 -3.08 -38.50
CA VAL A 177 -9.25 -2.74 -39.93
C VAL A 177 -8.77 -3.93 -40.75
N ALA A 178 -7.77 -4.66 -40.28
CA ALA A 178 -7.26 -5.86 -40.96
C ALA A 178 -8.33 -6.95 -41.07
N PHE A 179 -9.06 -7.22 -39.98
CA PHE A 179 -10.17 -8.16 -39.98
C PHE A 179 -11.31 -7.72 -40.92
N ALA A 180 -11.73 -6.46 -40.86
CA ALA A 180 -12.77 -5.95 -41.74
C ALA A 180 -12.40 -6.06 -43.23
N ASN A 181 -11.13 -5.77 -43.59
CA ASN A 181 -10.65 -5.97 -44.96
C ASN A 181 -10.70 -7.44 -45.39
N HIS A 182 -10.40 -8.38 -44.48
CA HIS A 182 -10.52 -9.81 -44.77
C HIS A 182 -11.98 -10.22 -45.00
N VAL A 183 -12.91 -9.77 -44.14
CA VAL A 183 -14.35 -10.02 -44.30
C VAL A 183 -14.89 -9.45 -45.62
N ASP A 184 -14.55 -8.20 -45.95
CA ASP A 184 -14.98 -7.56 -47.20
C ASP A 184 -14.44 -8.31 -48.43
N ALA A 185 -13.17 -8.74 -48.38
CA ALA A 185 -12.54 -9.51 -49.47
C ALA A 185 -13.19 -10.88 -49.68
N THR A 186 -13.63 -11.55 -48.60
CA THR A 186 -14.31 -12.86 -48.68
C THR A 186 -15.78 -12.74 -49.06
N ALA A 187 -16.47 -11.68 -48.64
CA ALA A 187 -17.87 -11.43 -48.95
C ALA A 187 -18.09 -10.85 -50.37
N GLY A 188 -17.02 -10.42 -51.06
CA GLY A 188 -17.08 -9.90 -52.42
C GLY A 188 -17.82 -8.56 -52.52
N VAL A 189 -17.74 -7.72 -51.47
CA VAL A 189 -18.45 -6.44 -51.41
C VAL A 189 -17.82 -5.45 -52.40
N THR A 190 -18.62 -4.88 -53.30
CA THR A 190 -18.18 -3.95 -54.35
C THR A 190 -18.68 -2.51 -54.15
N GLU A 191 -17.78 -1.56 -54.43
CA GLU A 191 -17.88 -0.12 -54.74
C GLU A 191 -18.63 0.85 -53.79
N ASP A 192 -19.70 0.45 -53.11
CA ASP A 192 -20.47 1.36 -52.23
C ASP A 192 -20.12 1.23 -50.73
N HIS A 193 -19.16 0.36 -50.38
CA HIS A 193 -18.76 0.15 -49.00
C HIS A 193 -17.78 1.23 -48.52
N VAL A 194 -18.00 1.74 -47.31
CA VAL A 194 -17.04 2.65 -46.68
C VAL A 194 -15.79 1.85 -46.32
N GLU A 195 -14.65 2.24 -46.89
CA GLU A 195 -13.35 1.61 -46.60
C GLU A 195 -13.14 1.47 -45.08
N PRO A 196 -12.82 0.27 -44.56
CA PRO A 196 -12.70 0.03 -43.12
C PRO A 196 -11.73 0.95 -42.40
N SER A 197 -10.67 1.41 -43.08
CA SER A 197 -9.68 2.35 -42.53
C SER A 197 -10.28 3.72 -42.14
N LYS A 198 -11.39 4.13 -42.76
CA LYS A 198 -12.10 5.40 -42.50
C LYS A 198 -13.05 5.33 -41.31
N LEU A 199 -13.39 4.13 -40.83
CA LEU A 199 -14.28 3.94 -39.69
C LEU A 199 -13.52 4.12 -38.36
N THR A 200 -14.24 4.53 -37.31
CA THR A 200 -13.71 4.50 -35.94
C THR A 200 -13.70 3.06 -35.41
N LYS A 201 -12.89 2.76 -34.38
CA LYS A 201 -12.89 1.43 -33.73
C LYS A 201 -14.30 1.02 -33.27
N ALA A 202 -15.07 1.94 -32.69
CA ALA A 202 -16.43 1.65 -32.25
C ALA A 202 -17.34 1.27 -33.42
N GLN A 203 -17.24 1.97 -34.56
CA GLN A 203 -18.00 1.64 -35.78
C GLN A 203 -17.55 0.31 -36.39
N LEU A 204 -16.25 -0.01 -36.36
CA LEU A 204 -15.74 -1.31 -36.80
C LEU A 204 -16.29 -2.45 -35.93
N ILE A 205 -16.29 -2.28 -34.61
CA ILE A 205 -16.89 -3.27 -33.68
C ILE A 205 -18.39 -3.41 -33.92
N GLU A 206 -19.10 -2.31 -34.15
CA GLU A 206 -20.54 -2.34 -34.40
C GLU A 206 -20.89 -3.06 -35.72
N GLN A 207 -20.11 -2.80 -36.78
CA GLN A 207 -20.38 -3.30 -38.12
C GLN A 207 -19.88 -4.73 -38.35
N TYR A 208 -18.68 -5.08 -37.85
CA TYR A 208 -18.04 -6.38 -38.07
C TYR A 208 -17.98 -7.26 -36.81
N GLY A 209 -18.37 -6.73 -35.66
CA GLY A 209 -18.37 -7.46 -34.38
C GLY A 209 -19.74 -7.99 -33.96
N ARG A 210 -20.69 -8.17 -34.89
CA ARG A 210 -21.93 -8.91 -34.62
C ARG A 210 -21.87 -10.24 -35.36
N ASP A 211 -22.13 -11.33 -34.66
CA ASP A 211 -22.27 -12.67 -35.24
C ASP A 211 -23.64 -12.83 -35.94
#